data_AF-K1U4L0-F1
#
_entry.id   AF-K1U4L0-F1
#
_cell.length_a   1.000
_cell.length_b   1.000
_cell.length_c   1.000
_cell.angle_alpha   90.00
_cell.angle_beta   90.00
_cell.angle_gamma   90.00
#
_symmetry.space_group_name_H-M   'P 1'
#
loop_
_entity.id
_entity.type
_entity.pdbx_description
1 polymer ?
#
loop_
_entity_poly.entity_id
_entity_poly.type
_entity_poly.pdbx_seq_one_letter_code
_entity_poly.pdbx_strand_id
1 'polypeptide(L)'
;TTGYVYPNLLEASASYVVLDPKGEVCRNTAGYLQSKGYAVKVLNLVNPSRSWGYNPFAYIRKDTDTDAYAEDDIQKIVTAIYKATTAPNSQTIDPFWDEAGKMLLSALMYLLYYFGAEDEKNFPYLMNLIRAGRIENSEDDEQRSALDILFQSIEQRYPDHICVRYYKNATSGAGKTQQSVQITLLARLQKFEISSVASMSIQDELELSII
;
A
#
# COMPACT_ATOMS: atom_id res chain seq x y z
N THR A 1 18.63 19.04 12.30
CA THR A 1 18.70 19.28 10.85
C THR A 1 20.06 19.81 10.42
N THR A 2 20.47 20.98 10.88
CA THR A 2 21.67 21.70 10.39
C THR A 2 23.01 21.00 10.62
N GLY A 3 23.19 20.28 11.73
CA GLY A 3 24.48 19.65 12.06
C GLY A 3 24.82 18.37 11.27
N TYR A 4 23.83 17.69 10.68
CA TYR A 4 24.04 16.40 10.00
C TYR A 4 23.45 16.38 8.59
N VAL A 5 22.25 16.93 8.39
CA VAL A 5 21.56 16.83 7.10
C VAL A 5 22.20 17.76 6.07
N TYR A 6 22.46 19.02 6.42
CA TYR A 6 23.00 19.98 5.45
C TYR A 6 24.41 19.63 4.97
N PRO A 7 25.39 19.29 5.84
CA PRO A 7 26.71 18.88 5.36
C PRO A 7 26.65 17.71 4.37
N ASN A 8 25.87 16.67 4.70
CA ASN A 8 25.72 15.49 3.85
C ASN A 8 25.08 15.82 2.49
N LEU A 9 24.05 16.67 2.45
CA LEU A 9 23.43 17.08 1.19
C LEU A 9 24.34 17.99 0.35
N LEU A 10 25.14 18.84 1.01
CA LEU A 10 26.05 19.75 0.32
C LEU A 10 27.27 19.03 -0.26
N GLU A 11 27.65 17.88 0.30
CA GLU A 11 28.65 16.99 -0.28
C GLU A 11 28.22 16.44 -1.65
N ALA A 12 26.92 16.18 -1.82
CA ALA A 12 26.33 15.71 -3.08
C ALA A 12 27.01 14.45 -3.66
N SER A 13 27.40 13.51 -2.80
CA SER A 13 28.16 12.30 -3.11
C SER A 13 27.31 11.02 -3.24
N ALA A 14 26.00 11.07 -2.94
CA ALA A 14 25.12 9.89 -2.96
C ALA A 14 23.66 10.25 -3.25
N SER A 15 22.80 9.24 -3.46
CA SER A 15 21.35 9.45 -3.45
C SER A 15 20.84 9.68 -2.02
N TYR A 16 19.90 10.61 -1.85
CA TYR A 16 19.40 11.01 -0.53
C TYR A 16 17.89 10.83 -0.40
N VAL A 17 17.46 10.27 0.74
CA VAL A 17 16.08 10.33 1.22
C VAL A 17 16.06 11.12 2.51
N VAL A 18 15.31 12.22 2.55
CA VAL A 18 15.31 13.16 3.67
C VAL A 18 13.91 13.32 4.24
N LEU A 19 13.77 13.06 5.53
CA LEU A 19 12.57 13.44 6.27
C LEU A 19 12.65 14.92 6.61
N ASP A 20 11.80 15.74 5.98
CA ASP A 20 11.78 17.20 6.15
C ASP A 20 10.39 17.72 6.61
N PRO A 21 9.99 17.50 7.88
CA PRO A 21 8.66 17.90 8.37
C PRO A 21 8.37 19.40 8.27
N LYS A 22 9.40 20.25 8.19
CA LYS A 22 9.27 21.72 8.13
C LYS A 22 9.48 22.27 6.70
N GLY A 23 9.86 21.43 5.75
CA GLY A 23 10.23 21.82 4.40
C GLY A 23 11.48 22.71 4.31
N GLU A 24 12.23 22.88 5.41
CA GLU A 24 13.36 23.81 5.46
C GLU A 24 14.57 23.26 4.70
N VAL A 25 14.76 21.95 4.74
CA VAL A 25 15.87 21.28 4.07
C VAL A 25 15.71 21.43 2.57
N CYS A 26 14.53 21.07 2.05
CA CYS A 26 14.23 21.18 0.63
C CYS A 26 14.36 22.63 0.16
N ARG A 27 13.78 23.60 0.88
CA ARG A 27 13.86 25.03 0.50
C ARG A 27 15.30 25.54 0.42
N ASN A 28 16.18 25.10 1.32
CA ASN A 28 17.53 25.62 1.41
C ASN A 28 18.54 24.87 0.52
N THR A 29 18.28 23.60 0.17
CA THR A 29 19.27 22.74 -0.49
C THR A 29 18.86 22.26 -1.89
N ALA A 30 17.58 22.28 -2.24
CA ALA A 30 17.11 21.73 -3.53
C ALA A 30 17.77 22.41 -4.73
N GLY A 31 17.87 23.75 -4.74
CA GLY A 31 18.51 24.48 -5.84
C GLY A 31 19.98 24.13 -6.02
N TYR A 32 20.70 23.91 -4.92
CA TYR A 32 22.09 23.45 -4.97
C TYR A 32 22.19 22.04 -5.55
N LEU A 33 21.38 21.09 -5.06
CA LEU A 33 21.35 19.71 -5.56
C LEU A 33 20.98 19.66 -7.06
N GLN A 34 20.00 20.44 -7.48
CA GLN A 34 19.62 20.57 -8.89
C GLN A 34 20.78 21.11 -9.73
N SER A 35 21.56 22.08 -9.23
CA SER A 35 22.77 22.57 -9.91
C SER A 35 23.87 21.52 -10.04
N LYS A 36 23.83 20.47 -9.21
CA LYS A 36 24.70 19.29 -9.27
C LYS A 36 24.12 18.15 -10.11
N GLY A 37 22.97 18.36 -10.77
CA GLY A 37 22.34 17.38 -11.66
C GLY A 37 21.37 16.41 -10.97
N TYR A 38 21.01 16.64 -9.69
CA TYR A 38 20.04 15.79 -9.00
C TYR A 38 18.61 16.06 -9.45
N ALA A 39 17.84 15.00 -9.64
CA ALA A 39 16.39 15.06 -9.65
C ALA A 39 15.87 15.18 -8.21
N VAL A 40 15.38 16.36 -7.84
CA VAL A 40 14.80 16.59 -6.50
C VAL A 40 13.28 16.46 -6.56
N LYS A 41 12.76 15.39 -5.98
CA LYS A 41 11.32 15.09 -5.87
C LYS A 41 10.86 15.21 -4.41
N VAL A 42 9.61 15.59 -4.19
CA VAL A 42 9.04 15.82 -2.85
C VAL A 42 7.71 15.11 -2.67
N LEU A 43 7.63 14.20 -1.70
CA LEU A 43 6.38 13.66 -1.20
C LEU A 43 5.82 14.59 -0.12
N ASN A 44 4.89 15.48 -0.49
CA ASN A 44 4.35 16.53 0.36
C ASN A 44 3.02 16.12 1.01
N LEU A 45 3.11 15.54 2.22
CA LEU A 45 1.94 15.09 2.97
C LEU A 45 1.14 16.24 3.64
N VAL A 46 1.68 17.46 3.66
CA VAL A 46 0.98 18.65 4.20
C VAL A 46 0.11 19.31 3.15
N ASN A 47 0.63 19.45 1.92
CA ASN A 47 -0.09 19.98 0.77
C ASN A 47 0.00 18.96 -0.39
N PRO A 48 -0.86 17.93 -0.40
CA PRO A 48 -0.81 16.88 -1.41
C PRO A 48 -0.93 17.36 -2.86
N SER A 49 -1.65 18.47 -3.09
CA SER A 49 -1.76 19.10 -4.43
C SER A 49 -0.44 19.68 -4.96
N ARG A 50 0.58 19.80 -4.11
CA ARG A 50 1.94 20.24 -4.43
C ARG A 50 2.97 19.13 -4.19
N SER A 51 2.52 17.89 -4.21
CA SER A 51 3.35 16.70 -4.08
C SER A 51 3.53 16.05 -5.44
N TRP A 52 4.65 15.33 -5.60
CA TRP A 52 4.71 14.26 -6.58
C TRP A 52 3.89 13.05 -6.11
N GLY A 53 3.39 12.27 -7.05
CA GLY A 53 2.69 11.02 -6.81
C GLY A 53 3.63 9.90 -6.35
N TYR A 54 3.17 9.06 -5.44
CA TYR A 54 3.86 7.85 -4.98
C TYR A 54 2.90 6.67 -5.01
N ASN A 55 3.20 5.70 -5.87
CA ASN A 55 2.43 4.46 -5.94
C ASN A 55 3.33 3.26 -5.59
N PRO A 56 3.10 2.57 -4.45
CA PRO A 56 3.88 1.42 -4.05
C PRO A 56 3.92 0.27 -5.08
N PHE A 57 2.89 0.12 -5.91
CA PHE A 57 2.86 -0.93 -6.93
C PHE A 57 3.95 -0.76 -7.99
N ALA A 58 4.41 0.48 -8.23
CA ALA A 58 5.47 0.77 -9.19
C ALA A 58 6.84 0.19 -8.76
N TYR A 59 7.00 -0.16 -7.48
CA TYR A 59 8.25 -0.63 -6.90
C TYR A 59 8.25 -2.12 -6.55
N ILE A 60 7.18 -2.84 -6.91
CA ILE A 60 7.15 -4.30 -6.77
C ILE A 60 8.02 -4.89 -7.89
N ARG A 61 9.09 -5.60 -7.53
CA ARG A 61 10.01 -6.20 -8.50
C ARG A 61 9.27 -7.20 -9.38
N LYS A 62 9.52 -7.12 -10.68
CA LYS A 62 9.10 -8.12 -11.68
C LYS A 62 10.31 -9.01 -11.94
N ASP A 63 10.18 -10.31 -11.75
CA ASP A 63 11.22 -11.27 -12.13
C ASP A 63 10.92 -11.81 -13.55
N THR A 64 11.96 -12.19 -14.28
CA THR A 64 11.84 -12.86 -15.58
C THR A 64 11.51 -14.35 -15.45
N ASP A 65 11.85 -14.97 -14.31
CA ASP A 65 11.78 -16.44 -14.16
C ASP A 65 11.00 -16.94 -12.93
N THR A 66 10.93 -16.18 -11.82
CA THR A 66 10.16 -16.57 -10.62
C THR A 66 9.49 -15.40 -9.90
N ASP A 67 8.17 -15.41 -9.73
CA ASP A 67 7.44 -14.32 -9.04
C ASP A 67 7.75 -14.17 -7.53
N ALA A 68 8.75 -14.87 -7.00
CA ALA A 68 9.11 -14.90 -5.58
C ALA A 68 9.49 -13.51 -5.03
N TYR A 69 10.10 -12.63 -5.82
CA TYR A 69 10.45 -11.27 -5.37
C TYR A 69 9.22 -10.36 -5.24
N ALA A 70 8.23 -10.52 -6.12
CA ALA A 70 6.99 -9.77 -6.05
C ALA A 70 6.21 -10.13 -4.77
N GLU A 71 6.19 -11.43 -4.43
CA GLU A 71 5.55 -11.92 -3.22
C GLU A 71 6.15 -11.32 -1.95
N ASP A 72 7.48 -11.31 -1.85
CA ASP A 72 8.25 -10.71 -0.74
C ASP A 72 8.04 -9.19 -0.65
N ASP A 73 8.07 -8.48 -1.78
CA ASP A 73 7.88 -7.02 -1.80
C ASP A 73 6.47 -6.62 -1.36
N ILE A 74 5.45 -7.35 -1.80
CA ILE A 74 4.06 -7.13 -1.33
C ILE A 74 3.97 -7.35 0.18
N GLN A 75 4.60 -8.40 0.74
CA GLN A 75 4.61 -8.62 2.19
C GLN A 75 5.32 -7.48 2.95
N LYS A 76 6.41 -6.93 2.40
CA LYS A 76 7.08 -5.76 2.99
C LYS A 76 6.19 -4.52 2.99
N ILE A 77 5.45 -4.26 1.91
CA ILE A 77 4.51 -3.13 1.83
C ILE A 77 3.41 -3.30 2.87
N VAL A 78 2.77 -4.48 2.94
CA VAL A 78 1.73 -4.79 3.93
C VAL A 78 2.26 -4.58 5.35
N THR A 79 3.45 -5.12 5.65
CA THR A 79 4.10 -4.96 6.95
C THR A 79 4.37 -3.49 7.29
N ALA A 80 4.86 -2.71 6.32
CA ALA A 80 5.14 -1.29 6.51
C ALA A 80 3.86 -0.50 6.83
N ILE A 81 2.75 -0.78 6.14
CA ILE A 81 1.44 -0.16 6.40
C ILE A 81 0.93 -0.48 7.80
N TYR A 82 0.98 -1.76 8.20
CA TYR A 82 0.54 -2.16 9.53
C TYR A 82 1.41 -1.56 10.63
N LYS A 83 2.72 -1.49 10.43
CA LYS A 83 3.64 -0.82 11.36
C LYS A 83 3.34 0.68 11.46
N ALA A 84 3.06 1.34 10.35
CA ALA A 84 2.75 2.78 10.31
C ALA A 84 1.38 3.14 10.91
N THR A 85 0.44 2.20 10.93
CA THR A 85 -0.95 2.40 11.41
C THR A 85 -1.19 1.84 12.81
N THR A 86 -0.19 1.23 13.43
CA THR A 86 -0.26 0.74 14.81
C THR A 86 0.29 1.79 15.77
N ALA A 87 -0.49 2.17 16.77
CA ALA A 87 -0.09 3.22 17.70
C ALA A 87 1.11 2.77 18.56
N PRO A 88 2.07 3.66 18.87
CA PRO A 88 3.14 3.34 19.79
C PRO A 88 2.57 2.91 21.15
N ASN A 89 3.06 1.78 21.68
CA ASN A 89 2.65 1.20 22.96
C ASN A 89 1.19 0.70 23.04
N SER A 90 0.48 0.56 21.92
CA SER A 90 -0.82 -0.13 21.95
C SER A 90 -0.61 -1.63 22.17
N GLN A 91 -1.25 -2.20 23.19
CA GLN A 91 -1.47 -3.64 23.22
C GLN A 91 -2.49 -3.98 22.12
N THR A 92 -2.12 -4.87 21.20
CA THR A 92 -3.05 -5.37 20.20
C THR A 92 -4.24 -6.00 20.91
N ILE A 93 -5.43 -5.40 20.76
CA ILE A 93 -6.64 -5.79 21.51
C ILE A 93 -7.00 -7.25 21.22
N ASP A 94 -6.77 -7.70 19.98
CA ASP A 94 -6.85 -9.10 19.59
C ASP A 94 -6.00 -9.34 18.32
N PRO A 95 -4.93 -10.17 18.38
CA PRO A 95 -4.03 -10.46 17.26
C PRO A 95 -4.73 -11.05 16.04
N PHE A 96 -5.89 -11.71 16.22
CA PHE A 96 -6.60 -12.38 15.13
C PHE A 96 -7.01 -11.41 14.02
N TRP A 97 -7.61 -10.27 14.36
CA TRP A 97 -8.12 -9.31 13.37
C TRP A 97 -7.01 -8.63 12.58
N ASP A 98 -5.88 -8.39 13.23
CA ASP A 98 -4.71 -7.81 12.57
C ASP A 98 -4.09 -8.80 11.58
N GLU A 99 -3.94 -10.08 11.95
CA GLU A 99 -3.45 -11.10 11.04
C GLU A 99 -4.41 -11.34 9.87
N ALA A 100 -5.71 -11.51 10.15
CA ALA A 100 -6.72 -11.66 9.09
C ALA A 100 -6.76 -10.44 8.15
N GLY A 101 -6.62 -9.22 8.69
CA GLY A 101 -6.55 -8.01 7.90
C GLY A 101 -5.28 -7.91 7.04
N LYS A 102 -4.11 -8.33 7.56
CA LYS A 102 -2.87 -8.42 6.76
C LYS A 102 -3.04 -9.42 5.62
N MET A 103 -3.69 -10.56 5.89
CA MET A 103 -3.97 -11.56 4.88
C MET A 103 -4.91 -11.04 3.80
N LEU A 104 -5.97 -10.32 4.19
CA LEU A 104 -6.90 -9.69 3.24
C LEU A 104 -6.19 -8.63 2.40
N LEU A 105 -5.40 -7.73 3.02
CA LEU A 105 -4.64 -6.72 2.28
C LEU A 105 -3.66 -7.36 1.29
N SER A 106 -2.95 -8.40 1.72
CA SER A 106 -2.04 -9.17 0.87
C SER A 106 -2.79 -9.79 -0.32
N ALA A 107 -3.93 -10.43 -0.06
CA ALA A 107 -4.75 -11.05 -1.10
C ALA A 107 -5.17 -10.04 -2.18
N LEU A 108 -5.59 -8.85 -1.77
CA LEU A 108 -6.00 -7.76 -2.67
C LEU A 108 -4.83 -7.18 -3.45
N MET A 109 -3.66 -7.01 -2.81
CA MET A 109 -2.46 -6.57 -3.51
C MET A 109 -1.99 -7.60 -4.54
N TYR A 110 -2.01 -8.89 -4.20
CA TYR A 110 -1.71 -9.97 -5.16
C TYR A 110 -2.71 -9.98 -6.32
N LEU A 111 -4.00 -9.87 -6.01
CA LEU A 111 -5.06 -9.79 -7.02
C LEU A 111 -4.76 -8.68 -8.04
N LEU A 112 -4.50 -7.46 -7.57
CA LEU A 112 -4.20 -6.32 -8.44
C LEU A 112 -2.89 -6.48 -9.18
N TYR A 113 -1.84 -6.98 -8.53
CA TYR A 113 -0.54 -7.16 -9.16
C TYR A 113 -0.59 -8.13 -10.34
N TYR A 114 -1.20 -9.31 -10.15
CA TYR A 114 -1.20 -10.39 -11.14
C TYR A 114 -2.33 -10.28 -12.17
N PHE A 115 -3.50 -9.78 -11.78
CA PHE A 115 -4.71 -9.79 -12.64
C PHE A 115 -5.27 -8.41 -12.95
N GLY A 116 -4.88 -7.38 -12.20
CA GLY A 116 -5.36 -6.00 -12.42
C GLY A 116 -4.70 -5.34 -13.64
N ALA A 117 -5.44 -4.45 -14.30
CA ALA A 117 -4.86 -3.55 -15.29
C ALA A 117 -3.94 -2.52 -14.62
N GLU A 118 -3.04 -1.90 -15.38
CA GLU A 118 -2.04 -0.97 -14.81
C GLU A 118 -2.69 0.25 -14.13
N ASP A 119 -3.85 0.71 -14.60
CA ASP A 119 -4.63 1.79 -13.99
C ASP A 119 -5.43 1.36 -12.74
N GLU A 120 -5.52 0.06 -12.47
CA GLU A 120 -6.15 -0.51 -11.27
C GLU A 120 -5.13 -0.77 -10.14
N LYS A 121 -3.84 -0.82 -10.46
CA LYS A 121 -2.75 -1.11 -9.52
C LYS A 121 -2.44 0.09 -8.61
N ASN A 122 -3.40 0.49 -7.78
CA ASN A 122 -3.25 1.59 -6.84
C ASN A 122 -4.13 1.42 -5.59
N PHE A 123 -3.82 2.17 -4.54
CA PHE A 123 -4.56 2.11 -3.28
C PHE A 123 -6.02 2.58 -3.37
N PRO A 124 -6.37 3.63 -4.13
CA PRO A 124 -7.77 4.00 -4.33
C PRO A 124 -8.63 2.86 -4.90
N TYR A 125 -8.14 2.12 -5.90
CA TYR A 125 -8.83 0.95 -6.43
C TYR A 125 -8.89 -0.18 -5.40
N LEU A 126 -7.79 -0.43 -4.67
CA LEU A 126 -7.77 -1.40 -3.57
C LEU A 126 -8.84 -1.10 -2.51
N MET A 127 -9.07 0.17 -2.17
CA MET A 127 -10.14 0.58 -1.26
C MET A 127 -11.53 0.25 -1.81
N ASN A 128 -11.73 0.33 -3.13
CA ASN A 128 -12.98 -0.10 -3.77
C ASN A 128 -13.17 -1.61 -3.68
N LEU A 129 -12.10 -2.40 -3.84
CA LEU A 129 -12.17 -3.86 -3.66
C LEU A 129 -12.57 -4.25 -2.23
N ILE A 130 -12.01 -3.59 -1.21
CA ILE A 130 -12.41 -3.86 0.18
C ILE A 130 -13.91 -3.60 0.38
N ARG A 131 -14.44 -2.50 -0.20
CA ARG A 131 -15.87 -2.20 -0.16
C ARG A 131 -16.73 -3.21 -0.92
N ALA A 132 -16.25 -3.71 -2.05
CA ALA A 132 -16.91 -4.75 -2.83
C ALA A 132 -16.99 -6.10 -2.11
N GLY A 133 -16.21 -6.27 -1.02
CA GLY A 133 -16.30 -7.41 -0.11
C GLY A 133 -17.44 -7.32 0.92
N ARG A 134 -18.14 -6.18 1.03
CA ARG A 134 -19.19 -6.01 2.01
C ARG A 134 -20.40 -6.89 1.67
N ILE A 135 -20.86 -7.67 2.65
CA ILE A 135 -22.12 -8.42 2.59
C ILE A 135 -23.21 -7.57 3.23
N GLU A 136 -24.35 -7.38 2.56
CA GLU A 136 -25.46 -6.55 3.06
C GLU A 136 -26.20 -7.22 4.23
N ASN A 137 -26.46 -8.54 4.15
CA ASN A 137 -27.09 -9.32 5.21
C ASN A 137 -26.12 -10.38 5.74
N SER A 138 -25.35 -10.04 6.78
CA SER A 138 -24.39 -10.96 7.43
C SER A 138 -25.01 -12.15 8.16
N GLU A 139 -26.34 -12.29 8.11
CA GLU A 139 -27.10 -13.38 8.74
C GLU A 139 -27.45 -14.49 7.74
N ASP A 140 -27.24 -14.24 6.45
CA ASP A 140 -27.38 -15.23 5.40
C ASP A 140 -25.98 -15.70 4.96
N ASP A 141 -25.57 -16.86 5.46
CA ASP A 141 -24.26 -17.45 5.17
C ASP A 141 -24.11 -17.89 3.69
N GLU A 142 -25.20 -17.87 2.90
CA GLU A 142 -25.15 -18.17 1.47
C GLU A 142 -24.87 -16.91 0.62
N GLN A 143 -25.02 -15.71 1.19
CA GLN A 143 -24.82 -14.46 0.46
C GLN A 143 -23.32 -14.24 0.18
N ARG A 144 -22.98 -14.15 -1.10
CA ARG A 144 -21.61 -13.85 -1.57
C ARG A 144 -21.49 -12.39 -1.93
N SER A 145 -20.39 -11.76 -1.54
CA SER A 145 -20.03 -10.42 -2.00
C SER A 145 -19.52 -10.43 -3.45
N ALA A 146 -19.43 -9.26 -4.07
CA ALA A 146 -18.83 -9.14 -5.40
C ALA A 146 -17.35 -9.57 -5.39
N LEU A 147 -16.65 -9.30 -4.29
CA LEU A 147 -15.27 -9.74 -4.10
C LEU A 147 -15.15 -11.26 -4.00
N ASP A 148 -16.10 -11.93 -3.33
CA ASP A 148 -16.12 -13.41 -3.26
C ASP A 148 -16.28 -14.03 -4.65
N ILE A 149 -17.20 -13.48 -5.46
CA ILE A 149 -17.42 -13.93 -6.84
C ILE A 149 -16.14 -13.76 -7.68
N LEU A 150 -15.45 -12.62 -7.52
CA LEU A 150 -14.18 -12.37 -8.21
C LEU A 150 -13.12 -13.40 -7.83
N PHE A 151 -12.87 -13.64 -6.53
CA PHE A 151 -11.89 -14.63 -6.10
C PHE A 151 -12.27 -16.07 -6.50
N GLN A 152 -13.57 -16.42 -6.49
CA GLN A 152 -14.05 -17.71 -6.98
C GLN A 152 -13.75 -17.90 -8.47
N SER A 153 -13.92 -16.85 -9.29
CA SER A 153 -13.61 -16.92 -10.72
C SER A 153 -12.11 -17.15 -10.99
N ILE A 154 -11.24 -16.55 -10.16
CA ILE A 154 -9.80 -16.74 -10.23
C ILE A 154 -9.43 -18.14 -9.76
N GLU A 155 -10.01 -18.62 -8.66
CA GLU A 155 -9.78 -19.96 -8.13
C GLU A 155 -10.13 -21.06 -9.15
N GLN A 156 -11.23 -20.90 -9.91
CA GLN A 156 -11.60 -21.86 -10.96
C GLN A 156 -10.51 -22.03 -12.02
N ARG A 157 -9.73 -20.97 -12.28
CA ARG A 157 -8.67 -20.95 -13.30
C ARG A 157 -7.29 -21.27 -12.68
N TYR A 158 -7.05 -20.79 -11.47
CA TYR A 158 -5.76 -20.83 -10.76
C TYR A 158 -5.98 -21.19 -9.28
N PRO A 159 -6.33 -22.46 -8.98
CA PRO A 159 -6.79 -22.86 -7.64
C PRO A 159 -5.74 -22.67 -6.54
N ASP A 160 -4.46 -22.85 -6.87
CA ASP A 160 -3.34 -22.75 -5.93
C ASP A 160 -2.66 -21.37 -5.94
N HIS A 161 -3.26 -20.36 -6.59
CA HIS A 161 -2.66 -19.03 -6.67
C HIS A 161 -2.57 -18.36 -5.29
N ILE A 162 -1.48 -17.63 -5.02
CA ILE A 162 -1.22 -17.03 -3.70
C ILE A 162 -2.35 -16.10 -3.25
N CYS A 163 -2.92 -15.30 -4.15
CA CYS A 163 -4.04 -14.40 -3.83
C CYS A 163 -5.26 -15.18 -3.30
N VAL A 164 -5.57 -16.34 -3.89
CA VAL A 164 -6.71 -17.19 -3.51
C VAL A 164 -6.46 -17.79 -2.13
N ARG A 165 -5.26 -18.33 -1.89
CA ARG A 165 -4.89 -18.91 -0.58
C ARG A 165 -4.99 -17.87 0.53
N TYR A 166 -4.45 -16.67 0.31
CA TYR A 166 -4.52 -15.59 1.29
C TYR A 166 -5.96 -15.11 1.51
N TYR A 167 -6.76 -14.98 0.45
CA TYR A 167 -8.16 -14.58 0.57
C TYR A 167 -8.95 -15.57 1.41
N LYS A 168 -8.88 -16.87 1.08
CA LYS A 168 -9.56 -17.93 1.84
C LYS A 168 -9.19 -17.95 3.31
N ASN A 169 -7.90 -17.78 3.62
CA ASN A 169 -7.45 -17.74 5.01
C ASN A 169 -7.92 -16.48 5.75
N ALA A 170 -8.04 -15.35 5.05
CA ALA A 170 -8.60 -14.13 5.62
C ALA A 170 -10.13 -14.22 5.84
N THR A 171 -10.83 -15.03 5.04
CA THR A 171 -12.29 -15.14 5.03
C THR A 171 -12.83 -16.46 5.60
N SER A 172 -12.01 -17.31 6.22
CA SER A 172 -12.44 -18.63 6.72
C SER A 172 -13.38 -18.59 7.94
N GLY A 173 -13.84 -17.42 8.37
CA GLY A 173 -14.79 -17.23 9.48
C GLY A 173 -16.22 -16.97 9.02
N ALA A 174 -17.17 -16.94 9.96
CA ALA A 174 -18.57 -16.59 9.70
C ALA A 174 -18.72 -15.17 9.10
N GLY A 175 -19.84 -14.87 8.43
CA GLY A 175 -20.04 -13.57 7.76
C GLY A 175 -19.80 -12.35 8.65
N LYS A 176 -20.22 -12.41 9.93
CA LYS A 176 -19.97 -11.35 10.94
C LYS A 176 -18.47 -11.16 11.24
N THR A 177 -17.69 -12.24 11.23
CA THR A 177 -16.24 -12.21 11.41
C THR A 177 -15.58 -11.56 10.19
N GLN A 178 -15.97 -11.95 8.98
CA GLN A 178 -15.43 -11.36 7.74
C GLN A 178 -15.69 -9.84 7.65
N GLN A 179 -16.90 -9.40 7.99
CA GLN A 179 -17.21 -7.96 8.08
C GLN A 179 -16.32 -7.24 9.09
N SER A 180 -16.05 -7.86 10.24
CA SER A 180 -15.19 -7.27 11.28
C SER A 180 -13.74 -7.10 10.80
N VAL A 181 -13.21 -8.09 10.07
CA VAL A 181 -11.89 -8.03 9.41
C VAL A 181 -11.84 -6.88 8.40
N GLN A 182 -12.85 -6.76 7.54
CA GLN A 182 -12.91 -5.70 6.53
C GLN A 182 -12.98 -4.30 7.15
N ILE A 183 -13.84 -4.10 8.16
CA ILE A 183 -13.96 -2.82 8.87
C ILE A 183 -12.64 -2.45 9.54
N THR A 184 -11.95 -3.42 10.14
CA THR A 184 -10.64 -3.22 10.77
C THR A 184 -9.59 -2.79 9.75
N LEU A 185 -9.55 -3.45 8.59
CA LEU A 185 -8.65 -3.10 7.50
C LEU A 185 -8.96 -1.70 6.94
N LEU A 186 -10.23 -1.37 6.68
CA LEU A 186 -10.65 -0.04 6.23
C LEU A 186 -10.23 1.05 7.21
N ALA A 187 -10.40 0.83 8.52
CA ALA A 187 -10.00 1.80 9.53
C ALA A 187 -8.49 2.09 9.51
N ARG A 188 -7.65 1.07 9.23
CA ARG A 188 -6.21 1.25 9.06
C ARG A 188 -5.87 2.02 7.78
N LEU A 189 -6.62 1.80 6.71
CA LEU A 189 -6.40 2.44 5.40
C LEU A 189 -7.17 3.75 5.19
N GLN A 190 -7.91 4.23 6.18
CA GLN A 190 -8.81 5.40 6.06
C GLN A 190 -8.15 6.68 5.51
N LYS A 191 -6.82 6.81 5.61
CA LYS A 191 -6.10 7.97 5.04
C LYS A 191 -6.19 8.02 3.52
N PHE A 192 -6.31 6.87 2.86
CA PHE A 192 -6.50 6.77 1.42
C PHE A 192 -7.92 7.18 0.97
N GLU A 193 -8.86 7.40 1.89
CA GLU A 193 -10.19 7.96 1.58
C GLU A 193 -10.15 9.47 1.31
N ILE A 194 -9.14 10.15 1.84
CA ILE A 194 -8.99 11.58 1.67
C ILE A 194 -8.60 11.80 0.21
N SER A 195 -9.44 12.50 -0.57
CA SER A 195 -9.25 12.67 -2.01
C SER A 195 -7.85 13.17 -2.39
N SER A 196 -7.27 14.05 -1.57
CA SER A 196 -5.93 14.58 -1.80
C SER A 196 -4.81 13.53 -1.63
N VAL A 197 -4.98 12.57 -0.71
CA VAL A 197 -4.07 11.41 -0.52
C VAL A 197 -4.35 10.34 -1.57
N ALA A 198 -5.60 10.11 -1.90
CA ALA A 198 -5.99 9.19 -2.96
C ALA A 198 -5.32 9.59 -4.27
N SER A 199 -5.50 10.85 -4.72
CA SER A 199 -4.96 11.35 -5.98
C SER A 199 -3.43 11.22 -6.09
N MET A 200 -2.69 11.49 -5.01
CA MET A 200 -1.22 11.34 -5.01
C MET A 200 -0.75 9.87 -4.96
N SER A 201 -1.66 8.91 -4.80
CA SER A 201 -1.33 7.48 -4.72
C SER A 201 -1.78 6.65 -5.93
N ILE A 202 -2.32 7.31 -6.96
CA ILE A 202 -2.76 6.65 -8.21
C ILE A 202 -1.55 6.34 -9.10
N GLN A 203 -0.73 7.34 -9.38
CA GLN A 203 0.43 7.22 -10.26
C GLN A 203 1.71 7.53 -9.49
N ASP A 204 2.78 6.83 -9.83
CA ASP A 204 4.11 7.14 -9.31
C ASP A 204 4.78 8.21 -10.18
N GLU A 205 5.35 9.22 -9.53
CA GLU A 205 6.16 10.26 -10.15
C GLU A 205 7.48 10.47 -9.40
N LEU A 206 7.75 9.66 -8.36
CA LEU A 206 8.97 9.72 -7.58
C LEU A 206 10.12 9.00 -8.26
N GLU A 207 9.85 7.97 -9.08
CA GLU A 207 10.85 7.27 -9.88
C GLU A 207 12.03 6.78 -9.01
N LEU A 208 11.72 6.22 -7.82
CA LEU A 208 12.73 5.78 -6.85
C LEU A 208 13.49 4.51 -7.29
N SER A 209 13.07 3.87 -8.38
CA SER A 209 13.76 2.73 -8.96
C SER A 209 15.10 3.19 -9.53
N ILE A 210 16.17 2.63 -8.99
CA ILE A 210 17.53 2.96 -9.36
C ILE A 210 17.90 2.15 -10.61
N ILE A 211 18.59 2.83 -11.53
CA ILE A 211 19.40 2.33 -12.65
C ILE A 211 20.21 1.08 -12.25
#